data_AF-A0A191HUM8-F1
#
_entry.id   AF-A0A191HUM8-F1
#
_cell.length_a   1.000
_cell.length_b   1.000
_cell.length_c   1.000
_cell.angle_alpha   90.00
_cell.angle_beta   90.00
_cell.angle_gamma   90.00
#
_symmetry.space_group_name_H-M   'P 1'
#
loop_
_entity.id
_entity.type
_entity.pdbx_description
1 polymer ?
#
loop_
_entity_poly.entity_id
_entity_poly.type
_entity_poly.pdbx_seq_one_letter_code
_entity_poly.pdbx_strand_id
1 'polypeptide(L)'
;MVKGPNSDKIYKIVIRNGPGCCVGDGQVGFEVDFEGDPPKANDWVEVEGKVEKYVDEGGFETIKLKLDSIKVLKERGLESVVH
;
A
#
# COMPACT_ATOMS: atom_id res chain seq x y z
N MET A 1 -5.38 -0.40 -5.17
CA MET A 1 -5.84 0.99 -5.40
C MET A 1 -7.14 1.16 -4.62
N VAL A 2 -7.26 2.24 -3.84
CA VAL A 2 -8.42 2.51 -2.99
C VAL A 2 -8.86 3.96 -3.20
N LYS A 3 -10.15 4.20 -3.39
CA LYS A 3 -10.69 5.56 -3.51
C LYS A 3 -10.76 6.19 -2.12
N GLY A 4 -10.34 7.45 -1.99
CA GLY A 4 -10.50 8.20 -0.75
C GLY A 4 -11.99 8.30 -0.35
N PRO A 5 -12.34 8.19 0.94
CA PRO A 5 -13.74 8.21 1.37
C PRO A 5 -14.45 9.53 1.06
N ASN A 6 -13.69 10.64 0.98
CA ASN A 6 -14.20 11.99 0.72
C ASN A 6 -13.43 12.71 -0.41
N SER A 7 -12.76 11.96 -1.29
CA SER A 7 -11.90 12.52 -2.34
C SER A 7 -11.94 11.66 -3.59
N ASP A 8 -11.75 12.28 -4.76
CA ASP A 8 -11.52 11.55 -6.01
C ASP A 8 -10.08 11.04 -6.14
N LYS A 9 -9.23 11.31 -5.14
CA LYS A 9 -7.88 10.76 -5.05
C LYS A 9 -7.93 9.24 -4.93
N ILE A 10 -7.13 8.60 -5.78
CA ILE A 10 -6.90 7.16 -5.76
C ILE A 10 -5.59 6.91 -5.03
N TYR A 11 -5.67 6.24 -3.88
CA TYR A 11 -4.53 5.81 -3.10
C TYR A 11 -4.00 4.48 -3.66
N LYS A 12 -2.70 4.44 -3.92
CA LYS A 12 -1.97 3.23 -4.27
C LYS A 12 -1.41 2.66 -2.97
N ILE A 13 -1.79 1.44 -2.62
CA ILE A 13 -1.43 0.82 -1.34
C ILE A 13 -0.86 -0.55 -1.62
N VAL A 14 0.29 -0.85 -1.03
CA VAL A 14 0.83 -2.21 -0.91
C VAL A 14 0.56 -2.66 0.50
N ILE A 15 -0.21 -3.75 0.65
CA ILE A 15 -0.75 -4.20 1.93
C ILE A 15 -0.83 -5.73 1.96
N ARG A 16 -0.72 -6.30 3.16
CA ARG A 16 -1.11 -7.69 3.46
C ARG A 16 -2.25 -7.70 4.46
N ASN A 17 -2.96 -8.82 4.53
CA ASN A 17 -3.97 -8.99 5.57
C ASN A 17 -3.27 -9.07 6.93
N GLY A 18 -3.52 -8.08 7.78
CA GLY A 18 -2.99 -8.02 9.14
C GLY A 18 -3.85 -8.80 10.14
N PRO A 19 -3.35 -8.93 11.39
CA PRO A 19 -4.12 -9.54 12.46
C PRO A 19 -5.37 -8.71 12.79
N GLY A 20 -6.46 -9.38 13.16
CA GLY A 20 -7.75 -8.76 13.48
C GLY A 20 -8.87 -9.79 13.62
N CYS A 21 -9.98 -9.39 14.23
CA CYS A 21 -11.16 -10.24 14.44
C CYS A 21 -11.74 -10.77 13.11
N CYS A 22 -11.50 -10.04 12.01
CA CYS A 22 -11.96 -10.39 10.67
C CYS A 22 -10.84 -10.35 9.60
N VAL A 23 -9.57 -10.49 9.98
CA VAL A 23 -8.42 -10.50 9.03
C VAL A 23 -8.25 -9.16 8.28
N GLY A 24 -8.63 -8.04 8.91
CA GLY A 24 -8.56 -6.69 8.29
C GLY A 24 -8.48 -5.50 9.26
N ASP A 25 -8.40 -5.72 10.58
CA ASP A 25 -8.43 -4.64 11.57
C ASP A 25 -7.06 -3.94 11.71
N GLY A 26 -5.97 -4.66 11.40
CA GLY A 26 -4.64 -4.08 11.22
C GLY A 26 -4.33 -3.89 9.74
N GLN A 27 -4.26 -2.63 9.26
CA GLN A 27 -3.60 -2.37 7.98
C GLN A 27 -2.09 -2.56 8.17
N VAL A 28 -1.52 -3.59 7.56
CA VAL A 28 -0.06 -3.78 7.51
C VAL A 28 0.39 -3.45 6.09
N GLY A 29 0.62 -2.17 5.85
CA GLY A 29 0.97 -1.67 4.52
C GLY A 29 1.35 -0.20 4.50
N PHE A 30 1.75 0.27 3.32
CA PHE A 30 2.10 1.66 3.06
C PHE A 30 1.32 2.18 1.85
N GLU A 31 0.91 3.45 1.91
CA GLU A 31 0.68 4.21 0.68
C GLU A 31 2.00 4.27 -0.08
N VAL A 32 1.95 4.00 -1.39
CA VAL A 32 3.12 3.99 -2.26
C VAL A 32 3.01 5.06 -3.33
N ASP A 33 4.13 5.71 -3.60
CA ASP A 33 4.28 6.65 -4.70
C ASP A 33 5.29 6.07 -5.68
N PHE A 34 4.90 5.90 -6.95
CA PHE A 34 5.76 5.33 -7.97
C PHE A 34 5.40 5.91 -9.34
N GLU A 35 6.43 6.09 -10.15
CA GLU A 35 6.32 6.56 -11.53
C GLU A 35 6.08 5.39 -12.49
N GLY A 36 5.26 5.60 -13.52
CA GLY A 36 4.95 4.59 -14.54
C GLY A 36 3.60 3.88 -14.35
N ASP A 37 3.42 2.79 -15.11
CA ASP A 37 2.17 2.04 -15.13
C ASP A 37 2.00 1.16 -13.89
N PRO A 38 0.86 1.23 -13.18
CA PRO A 38 0.59 0.37 -12.04
C PRO A 38 0.50 -1.11 -12.45
N PRO A 39 0.94 -2.03 -11.57
CA PRO A 39 0.49 -3.41 -11.60
C PRO A 39 -1.04 -3.51 -11.54
N LYS A 40 -1.59 -4.65 -11.93
CA LYS A 40 -3.03 -4.89 -11.84
C LYS A 40 -3.45 -4.94 -10.38
N ALA A 41 -4.72 -4.64 -10.13
CA ALA A 41 -5.28 -4.82 -8.80
C ALA A 41 -5.08 -6.28 -8.34
N ASN A 42 -4.63 -6.44 -7.09
CA ASN A 42 -4.32 -7.72 -6.44
C ASN A 42 -3.10 -8.49 -6.99
N ASP A 43 -2.29 -7.89 -7.86
CA ASP A 43 -0.97 -8.45 -8.19
C ASP A 43 -0.11 -8.55 -6.92
N TRP A 44 0.63 -9.65 -6.79
CA TRP A 44 1.60 -9.82 -5.71
C TRP A 44 2.88 -9.11 -6.11
N VAL A 45 3.34 -8.20 -5.26
CA VAL A 45 4.48 -7.34 -5.60
C VAL A 45 5.53 -7.33 -4.50
N GLU A 46 6.78 -7.18 -4.91
CA GLU A 46 7.90 -6.75 -4.09
C GLU A 46 8.21 -5.30 -4.43
N VAL A 47 8.43 -4.47 -3.41
CA VAL A 47 8.71 -3.04 -3.56
C VAL A 47 9.88 -2.63 -2.70
N GLU A 48 10.69 -1.72 -3.22
CA GLU A 48 11.78 -1.09 -2.49
C GLU A 48 11.67 0.43 -2.65
N GLY A 49 12.01 1.17 -1.61
CA GLY A 49 11.88 2.62 -1.65
C GLY A 49 12.25 3.30 -0.34
N LYS A 50 12.01 4.61 -0.30
CA LYS A 50 12.29 5.48 0.85
C LYS A 50 11.01 5.93 1.51
N VAL A 51 10.99 5.89 2.84
CA VAL A 51 9.90 6.47 3.62
C VAL A 51 10.01 7.99 3.57
N GLU A 52 8.96 8.66 3.11
CA GLU A 52 8.86 10.11 3.07
C GLU A 52 7.68 10.58 3.91
N LYS A 53 7.86 11.70 4.62
CA LYS A 53 6.76 12.39 5.29
C LYS A 53 6.04 13.31 4.29
N TYR A 54 4.74 13.42 4.42
CA TYR A 54 3.94 14.40 3.68
C TYR A 54 2.72 14.85 4.49
N VAL A 55 2.10 15.94 4.07
CA VAL A 55 0.82 16.41 4.64
C VAL A 55 -0.30 15.96 3.71
N ASP A 56 -1.25 15.21 4.23
CA ASP A 56 -2.39 14.73 3.44
C ASP A 56 -3.44 15.82 3.16
N GLU A 57 -4.49 15.48 2.41
CA GLU A 57 -5.58 16.42 2.09
C GLU A 57 -6.35 16.88 3.33
N GLY A 58 -6.25 16.15 4.45
CA GLY A 58 -6.83 16.52 5.74
C GLY A 58 -5.92 17.42 6.58
N GLY A 59 -4.71 17.74 6.11
CA GLY A 59 -3.74 18.55 6.85
C GLY A 59 -2.95 17.76 7.90
N PHE A 60 -3.00 16.43 7.88
CA PHE A 60 -2.29 15.58 8.83
C PHE A 60 -0.91 15.19 8.29
N GLU A 61 0.12 15.29 9.14
CA GLU A 61 1.42 14.69 8.84
C GLU A 61 1.31 13.17 8.82
N THR A 62 1.70 12.56 7.72
CA THR A 62 1.66 11.12 7.48
C THR A 62 2.92 10.69 6.73
N ILE A 63 3.03 9.40 6.43
CA ILE A 63 4.15 8.81 5.69
C ILE A 63 3.66 8.06 4.45
N LYS A 64 4.49 8.05 3.42
CA LYS A 64 4.35 7.19 2.24
C LYS A 64 5.68 6.55 1.91
N LEU A 65 5.66 5.47 1.14
CA LEU A 65 6.85 4.86 0.57
C LEU A 65 7.02 5.33 -0.88
N LYS A 66 8.02 6.17 -1.14
CA LYS A 66 8.41 6.54 -2.50
C LYS A 66 9.26 5.42 -3.09
N LEU A 67 8.74 4.74 -4.10
CA LEU A 67 9.35 3.54 -4.65
C LEU A 67 10.53 3.88 -5.55
N ASP A 68 11.65 3.21 -5.30
CA ASP A 68 12.77 3.10 -6.22
C ASP A 68 12.54 1.94 -7.20
N SER A 69 11.83 0.88 -6.77
CA SER A 69 11.45 -0.24 -7.62
C SER A 69 10.13 -0.91 -7.22
N ILE A 70 9.47 -1.51 -8.22
CA ILE A 70 8.31 -2.39 -8.05
C ILE A 70 8.44 -3.59 -8.98
N LYS A 71 8.22 -4.80 -8.46
CA LYS A 71 8.32 -6.05 -9.20
C LYS A 71 7.11 -6.92 -8.95
N VAL A 72 6.39 -7.29 -10.01
CA VAL A 72 5.31 -8.29 -9.93
C VAL A 72 5.92 -9.68 -9.80
N LEU A 73 5.49 -10.40 -8.78
CA LEU A 73 5.92 -11.76 -8.47
C LEU A 73 4.89 -12.77 -8.99
N LYS A 74 5.36 -13.85 -9.59
CA LYS A 74 4.50 -14.95 -10.06
C LYS A 74 3.94 -15.77 -8.90
N GLU A 75 4.75 -15.97 -7.87
CA GLU A 75 4.37 -16.74 -6.69
C GLU A 75 3.92 -15.78 -5.58
N ARG A 76 2.78 -16.10 -4.98
CA ARG A 76 2.22 -15.33 -3.85
C ARG A 76 2.85 -15.85 -2.56
N GLY A 77 3.20 -14.92 -1.67
CA GLY A 77 3.62 -15.24 -0.31
C GLY A 77 2.41 -15.47 0.61
N LEU A 78 2.65 -15.47 1.92
CA LEU A 78 1.58 -15.53 2.92
C LEU A 78 0.67 -14.31 2.80
N GLU A 79 -0.60 -14.53 2.49
CA GLU A 79 -1.59 -13.46 2.36
C GLU A 79 -1.97 -12.86 3.71
N SER A 80 -1.96 -13.68 4.76
CA SER A 80 -2.30 -13.30 6.12
C SER A 80 -1.08 -13.41 7.04
N VAL A 81 -0.79 -12.32 7.74
CA VAL A 81 0.25 -12.27 8.77
C VAL A 81 -0.44 -12.22 10.13
N VAL A 82 -0.86 -13.39 10.60
CA VAL A 82 -1.45 -13.59 11.93
C VAL A 82 -0.35 -14.15 12.84
N HIS A 83 -0.06 -13.46 13.95
CA HIS A 83 0.80 -13.98 15.01
C HIS A 83 -0.08 -14.52 16.13
#